data_AF-A0A9P0GWH6-F1
#
_entry.id   AF-A0A9P0GWH6-F1
#
_cell.length_a   1.000
_cell.length_b   1.000
_cell.length_c   1.000
_cell.angle_alpha   90.00
_cell.angle_beta   90.00
_cell.angle_gamma   90.00
#
_symmetry.space_group_name_H-M   'P 1'
#
loop_
_entity.id
_entity.type
_entity.pdbx_description
1 polymer ?
#
loop_
_entity_poly.entity_id
_entity_poly.type
_entity_poly.pdbx_seq_one_letter_code
_entity_poly.pdbx_strand_id
1 'polypeptide(L)'
;MKCFVVLVVICAKAWADDTFIDIHQAVKECGAGNGGPNQVKQSLDLQKDGPTLFCVLNKSGMIDENGDMIENNVRDLYQKEYATEKEVDAVIVKCGTKNGKTREEAAFNLFICFKSLPSIAVVAADRHDDIKAAAKDCSLTKELFQEGVDKEKFGAAILCVNKKIGLMNEDGSINENVFKSDAKLWNSDDALSQKIFNNCKDLKGENPKIKAYNLAKCIKETRG
;
A
#
# COMPACT_ATOMS: atom_id res chain seq x y z
N MET A 1 16.69 2.74 15.91
CA MET A 1 17.33 2.51 14.59
C MET A 1 16.42 1.71 13.65
N LYS A 2 15.12 2.07 13.53
CA LYS A 2 14.11 1.29 12.77
C LYS A 2 13.33 2.10 11.73
N CYS A 3 13.34 3.43 11.78
CA CYS A 3 12.70 4.28 10.76
C CYS A 3 13.49 4.42 9.45
N PHE A 4 14.79 4.12 9.44
CA PHE A 4 15.60 4.14 8.21
C PHE A 4 15.17 3.05 7.22
N VAL A 5 14.60 1.95 7.71
CA VAL A 5 14.08 0.87 6.86
C VAL A 5 12.80 1.28 6.14
N VAL A 6 11.99 2.19 6.71
CA VAL A 6 10.73 2.61 6.06
C VAL A 6 10.99 3.56 4.89
N LEU A 7 11.98 4.46 4.98
CA LEU A 7 12.41 5.25 3.83
C LEU A 7 13.17 4.38 2.79
N VAL A 8 13.97 3.40 3.24
CA VAL A 8 14.74 2.51 2.35
C VAL A 8 13.88 1.46 1.65
N VAL A 9 12.77 1.01 2.24
CA VAL A 9 11.82 0.08 1.58
C VAL A 9 10.98 0.82 0.52
N ILE A 10 10.68 2.11 0.73
CA ILE A 10 10.13 2.99 -0.31
C ILE A 10 11.17 3.21 -1.43
N CYS A 11 12.47 3.30 -1.10
CA CYS A 11 13.54 3.38 -2.11
C CYS A 11 13.86 2.06 -2.83
N ALA A 12 13.50 0.89 -2.27
CA ALA A 12 13.80 -0.41 -2.86
C ALA A 12 12.76 -0.87 -3.89
N LYS A 13 11.51 -0.39 -3.81
CA LYS A 13 10.45 -0.65 -4.80
C LYS A 13 10.47 0.29 -6.01
N ALA A 14 11.25 1.37 -5.94
CA ALA A 14 11.35 2.44 -6.94
C ALA A 14 12.04 2.08 -8.28
N TRP A 15 12.23 0.79 -8.60
CA TRP A 15 13.02 0.34 -9.75
C TRP A 15 12.17 -0.15 -10.94
N ALA A 16 10.84 -0.06 -10.89
CA ALA A 16 9.96 -0.64 -11.91
C ALA A 16 8.88 0.29 -12.50
N ASP A 17 8.76 1.55 -12.05
CA ASP A 17 7.74 2.47 -12.60
C ASP A 17 8.28 3.91 -12.68
N ASP A 18 8.03 4.59 -13.80
CA ASP A 18 8.68 5.87 -14.18
C ASP A 18 8.37 7.02 -13.21
N THR A 19 7.33 6.91 -12.40
CA THR A 19 6.89 8.00 -11.49
C THR A 19 7.72 8.07 -10.21
N PHE A 20 8.34 6.97 -9.78
CA PHE A 20 9.28 7.00 -8.66
C PHE A 20 10.64 7.55 -9.05
N ILE A 21 10.95 7.51 -10.35
CA ILE A 21 12.14 8.16 -10.90
C ILE A 21 12.08 9.66 -10.57
N ASP A 22 10.89 10.28 -10.60
CA ASP A 22 10.73 11.72 -10.35
C ASP A 22 11.03 12.12 -8.90
N ILE A 23 10.56 11.37 -7.89
CA ILE A 23 10.87 11.69 -6.48
C ILE A 23 12.33 11.39 -6.16
N HIS A 24 12.86 10.25 -6.60
CA HIS A 24 14.26 9.92 -6.35
C HIS A 24 15.21 10.92 -7.03
N GLN A 25 14.89 11.31 -8.26
CA GLN A 25 15.62 12.35 -8.98
C GLN A 25 15.49 13.70 -8.27
N ALA A 26 14.29 14.09 -7.80
CA ALA A 26 14.11 15.30 -7.00
C ALA A 26 14.94 15.29 -5.71
N VAL A 27 14.98 14.17 -4.98
CA VAL A 27 15.83 14.00 -3.78
C VAL A 27 17.32 14.19 -4.12
N LYS A 28 17.77 13.63 -5.24
CA LYS A 28 19.16 13.77 -5.70
C LYS A 28 19.48 15.20 -6.10
N GLU A 29 18.62 15.83 -6.89
CA GLU A 29 18.77 17.21 -7.37
C GLU A 29 18.74 18.23 -6.24
N CYS A 30 17.92 17.99 -5.22
CA CYS A 30 17.85 18.85 -4.03
C CYS A 30 18.97 18.55 -3.01
N GLY A 31 19.84 17.56 -3.26
CA GLY A 31 20.89 17.16 -2.33
C GLY A 31 20.37 16.59 -1.01
N ALA A 32 19.12 16.11 -0.99
CA ALA A 32 18.42 15.61 0.20
C ALA A 32 18.79 14.15 0.56
N GLY A 33 19.47 13.45 -0.34
CA GLY A 33 19.93 12.07 -0.16
C GLY A 33 21.02 11.91 0.90
N ASN A 34 21.33 10.66 1.25
CA ASN A 34 22.35 10.34 2.25
C ASN A 34 23.74 10.85 1.83
N GLY A 35 24.40 11.62 2.69
CA GLY A 35 25.68 12.26 2.38
C GLY A 35 25.58 13.49 1.45
N GLY A 36 24.36 13.89 1.07
CA GLY A 36 24.13 15.12 0.31
C GLY A 36 24.27 16.39 1.16
N PRO A 37 24.52 17.56 0.53
CA PRO A 37 24.70 18.84 1.23
C PRO A 37 23.47 19.27 2.03
N ASN A 38 22.28 18.77 1.67
CA ASN A 38 21.01 19.08 2.27
C ASN A 38 20.35 17.83 2.88
N GLN A 39 21.13 16.86 3.35
CA GLN A 39 20.61 15.60 3.86
C GLN A 39 19.52 15.81 4.92
N VAL A 40 18.32 15.28 4.66
CA VAL A 40 17.20 15.30 5.60
C VAL A 40 17.38 14.17 6.63
N LYS A 41 17.33 14.52 7.92
CA LYS A 41 17.54 13.57 9.04
C LYS A 41 16.21 13.11 9.64
N GLN A 42 16.28 12.11 10.51
CA GLN A 42 15.06 11.55 11.16
C GLN A 42 14.34 12.59 12.04
N SER A 43 15.12 13.43 12.73
CA SER A 43 14.62 14.61 13.44
C SER A 43 14.57 15.76 12.46
N LEU A 44 13.37 16.25 12.20
CA LEU A 44 13.12 17.33 11.26
C LEU A 44 13.07 18.67 12.01
N ASP A 45 13.66 19.69 11.41
CA ASP A 45 13.68 21.06 11.87
C ASP A 45 13.18 21.97 10.74
N LEU A 46 12.16 22.79 11.02
CA LEU A 46 11.54 23.62 9.98
C LEU A 46 12.53 24.56 9.30
N GLN A 47 13.44 25.18 10.06
CA GLN A 47 14.38 26.16 9.50
C GLN A 47 15.46 25.48 8.64
N LYS A 48 15.88 24.28 9.02
CA LYS A 48 16.94 23.53 8.31
C LYS A 48 16.39 22.71 7.16
N ASP A 49 15.31 21.98 7.38
CA ASP A 49 14.78 21.00 6.43
C ASP A 49 13.66 21.57 5.55
N GLY A 50 13.00 22.66 5.96
CA GLY A 50 11.90 23.28 5.20
C GLY A 50 12.26 23.61 3.74
N PRO A 51 13.37 24.33 3.47
CA PRO A 51 13.79 24.63 2.10
C PRO A 51 14.09 23.38 1.27
N THR A 52 14.68 22.36 1.88
CA THR A 52 14.99 21.09 1.21
C THR A 52 13.72 20.31 0.90
N LEU A 53 12.79 20.21 1.85
CA LEU A 53 11.50 19.53 1.65
C LEU A 53 10.66 20.25 0.59
N PHE A 54 10.67 21.59 0.58
CA PHE A 54 10.05 22.37 -0.49
C PHE A 54 10.66 22.03 -1.85
N CYS A 55 11.99 22.04 -1.96
CA CYS A 55 12.68 21.67 -3.21
C CYS A 55 12.25 20.29 -3.71
N VAL A 56 12.26 19.28 -2.82
CA VAL A 56 11.94 17.89 -3.18
C VAL A 56 10.48 17.78 -3.64
N LEU A 57 9.54 18.28 -2.84
CA LEU A 57 8.11 18.17 -3.14
C LEU A 57 7.71 18.98 -4.39
N ASN A 58 8.35 20.12 -4.62
CA ASN A 58 8.08 20.93 -5.81
C ASN A 58 8.66 20.27 -7.08
N LYS A 59 9.91 19.78 -7.03
CA LYS A 59 10.51 19.07 -8.17
C LYS A 59 9.83 17.75 -8.49
N SER A 60 9.28 17.06 -7.49
CA SER A 60 8.47 15.87 -7.72
C SER A 60 7.04 16.18 -8.18
N GLY A 61 6.69 17.47 -8.34
CA GLY A 61 5.37 17.90 -8.77
C GLY A 61 4.26 17.69 -7.74
N MET A 62 4.57 17.45 -6.46
CA MET A 62 3.55 17.26 -5.42
C MET A 62 2.97 18.59 -4.93
N ILE A 63 3.76 19.67 -5.00
CA ILE A 63 3.36 21.03 -4.68
C ILE A 63 3.78 22.01 -5.77
N ASP A 64 3.06 23.12 -5.90
CA ASP A 64 3.42 24.23 -6.78
C ASP A 64 4.49 25.16 -6.16
N GLU A 65 4.83 26.26 -6.84
CA GLU A 65 5.81 27.24 -6.35
C GLU A 65 5.38 27.98 -5.07
N ASN A 66 4.09 27.95 -4.73
CA ASN A 66 3.51 28.56 -3.54
C ASN A 66 3.44 27.59 -2.35
N GLY A 67 3.82 26.33 -2.57
CA GLY A 67 3.71 25.25 -1.59
C GLY A 67 2.29 24.69 -1.46
N ASP A 68 1.41 24.96 -2.43
CA ASP A 68 0.07 24.40 -2.50
C ASP A 68 0.10 23.02 -3.15
N MET A 69 -0.66 22.07 -2.59
CA MET A 69 -0.68 20.69 -3.07
C MET A 69 -1.31 20.61 -4.47
N ILE A 70 -0.64 19.90 -5.38
CA ILE A 70 -1.21 19.53 -6.66
C ILE A 70 -1.93 18.20 -6.48
N GLU A 71 -3.22 18.25 -6.11
CA GLU A 71 -4.00 17.07 -5.73
C GLU A 71 -3.92 15.93 -6.75
N ASN A 72 -4.06 16.22 -8.04
CA ASN A 72 -4.01 15.21 -9.10
C ASN A 72 -2.69 14.43 -9.09
N ASN A 73 -1.55 15.13 -8.88
CA ASN A 73 -0.25 14.49 -8.85
C ASN A 73 -0.08 13.61 -7.60
N VAL A 74 -0.63 14.06 -6.46
CA VAL A 74 -0.66 13.23 -5.24
C VAL A 74 -1.55 12.01 -5.42
N ARG A 75 -2.71 12.15 -6.10
CA ARG A 75 -3.58 11.01 -6.44
C ARG A 75 -2.84 9.99 -7.26
N ASP A 76 -2.24 10.42 -8.36
CA ASP A 76 -1.51 9.56 -9.28
C ASP A 76 -0.36 8.82 -8.57
N LEU A 77 0.36 9.50 -7.67
CA LEU A 77 1.43 8.90 -6.88
C LEU A 77 0.90 7.81 -5.93
N TYR A 78 -0.12 8.12 -5.13
CA TYR A 78 -0.63 7.19 -4.11
C TYR A 78 -1.44 6.03 -4.71
N GLN A 79 -2.16 6.25 -5.82
CA GLN A 79 -2.90 5.18 -6.51
C GLN A 79 -1.96 4.11 -7.08
N LYS A 80 -0.76 4.51 -7.54
CA LYS A 80 0.30 3.57 -7.97
C LYS A 80 0.78 2.72 -6.80
N GLU A 81 1.01 3.36 -5.66
CA GLU A 81 1.46 2.77 -4.40
C GLU A 81 0.35 2.16 -3.54
N TYR A 82 -0.62 1.47 -4.15
CA TYR A 82 -1.49 0.54 -3.42
C TYR A 82 -2.63 1.17 -2.61
N ALA A 83 -2.85 2.49 -2.66
CA ALA A 83 -4.00 3.11 -2.01
C ALA A 83 -5.27 2.98 -2.87
N THR A 84 -6.37 2.56 -2.24
CA THR A 84 -7.72 2.71 -2.80
C THR A 84 -8.05 4.18 -2.98
N GLU A 85 -8.95 4.51 -3.91
CA GLU A 85 -9.40 5.90 -4.13
C GLU A 85 -9.84 6.59 -2.83
N LYS A 86 -10.56 5.86 -1.97
CA LYS A 86 -10.98 6.33 -0.65
C LYS A 86 -9.81 6.64 0.31
N GLU A 87 -8.75 5.86 0.28
CA GLU A 87 -7.56 6.11 1.10
C GLU A 87 -6.79 7.33 0.59
N VAL A 88 -6.67 7.46 -0.73
CA VAL A 88 -6.09 8.66 -1.35
C VAL A 88 -6.90 9.91 -1.02
N ASP A 89 -8.22 9.84 -1.11
CA ASP A 89 -9.13 10.91 -0.70
C ASP A 89 -8.92 11.27 0.77
N ALA A 90 -8.79 10.28 1.65
CA ALA A 90 -8.54 10.53 3.06
C ALA A 90 -7.19 11.23 3.30
N VAL A 91 -6.15 10.89 2.54
CA VAL A 91 -4.85 11.56 2.59
C VAL A 91 -4.96 13.01 2.11
N ILE A 92 -5.62 13.25 0.99
CA ILE A 92 -5.81 14.59 0.44
C ILE A 92 -6.67 15.44 1.35
N VAL A 93 -7.76 14.91 1.90
CA VAL A 93 -8.58 15.65 2.86
C VAL A 93 -7.79 15.98 4.14
N LYS A 94 -6.96 15.05 4.62
CA LYS A 94 -6.20 15.22 5.87
C LYS A 94 -4.99 16.14 5.71
N CYS A 95 -4.26 16.03 4.59
CA CYS A 95 -2.98 16.70 4.37
C CYS A 95 -3.03 17.80 3.29
N GLY A 96 -4.11 17.86 2.50
CA GLY A 96 -4.35 18.80 1.38
C GLY A 96 -4.43 20.26 1.77
N THR A 97 -4.90 20.54 2.98
CA THR A 97 -5.02 21.91 3.46
C THR A 97 -3.65 22.52 3.68
N LYS A 98 -3.35 23.60 2.95
CA LYS A 98 -2.12 24.39 3.15
C LYS A 98 -2.02 24.81 4.61
N ASN A 99 -0.91 24.42 5.25
CA ASN A 99 -0.64 24.75 6.64
C ASN A 99 0.76 25.35 6.75
N GLY A 100 0.86 26.67 6.89
CA GLY A 100 2.12 27.39 6.99
C GLY A 100 2.03 28.80 6.42
N LYS A 101 2.90 29.71 6.86
CA LYS A 101 2.96 31.11 6.40
C LYS A 101 3.90 31.30 5.21
N THR A 102 4.84 30.38 5.03
CA THR A 102 5.73 30.33 3.87
C THR A 102 5.56 29.02 3.12
N ARG A 103 6.02 28.97 1.87
CA ARG A 103 6.02 27.75 1.06
C ARG A 103 6.88 26.64 1.68
N GLU A 104 7.97 26.99 2.34
CA GLU A 104 8.84 26.04 3.04
C GLU A 104 8.14 25.46 4.28
N GLU A 105 7.39 26.29 5.02
CA GLU A 105 6.57 25.83 6.14
C GLU A 105 5.40 24.94 5.67
N ALA A 106 4.73 25.31 4.57
CA ALA A 106 3.70 24.49 3.95
C ALA A 106 4.22 23.11 3.53
N ALA A 107 5.37 23.07 2.82
CA ALA A 107 6.03 21.84 2.42
C ALA A 107 6.45 20.98 3.62
N PHE A 108 7.01 21.60 4.66
CA PHE A 108 7.42 20.91 5.88
C PHE A 108 6.20 20.28 6.58
N ASN A 109 5.14 21.05 6.80
CA ASN A 109 3.94 20.56 7.47
C ASN A 109 3.22 19.48 6.65
N LEU A 110 3.22 19.59 5.32
CA LEU A 110 2.73 18.55 4.43
C LEU A 110 3.52 17.25 4.60
N PHE A 111 4.86 17.33 4.57
CA PHE A 111 5.72 16.16 4.76
C PHE A 111 5.51 15.50 6.13
N ILE A 112 5.37 16.30 7.20
CA ILE A 112 5.04 15.81 8.54
C ILE A 112 3.68 15.11 8.54
N CYS A 113 2.68 15.68 7.85
CA CYS A 113 1.37 15.06 7.71
C CYS A 113 1.48 13.69 7.04
N PHE A 114 2.18 13.59 5.90
CA PHE A 114 2.43 12.31 5.22
C PHE A 114 3.17 11.30 6.11
N LYS A 115 4.20 11.74 6.84
CA LYS A 115 4.93 10.89 7.79
C LYS A 115 4.05 10.42 8.97
N SER A 116 3.03 11.18 9.32
CA SER A 116 2.05 10.84 10.37
C SER A 116 0.95 9.90 9.88
N LEU A 117 0.81 9.72 8.57
CA LEU A 117 -0.07 8.70 8.04
C LEU A 117 0.47 7.33 8.48
N PRO A 118 -0.42 6.38 8.83
CA PRO A 118 0.01 5.01 9.00
C PRO A 118 0.74 4.60 7.73
N SER A 119 2.00 4.18 7.84
CA SER A 119 2.74 3.71 6.68
C SER A 119 1.94 2.58 6.04
N ILE A 120 2.10 2.35 4.73
CA ILE A 120 1.50 1.19 4.06
C ILE A 120 1.88 -0.11 4.82
N ALA A 121 3.04 -0.12 5.51
CA ALA A 121 3.43 -1.20 6.41
C ALA A 121 2.57 -1.32 7.68
N VAL A 122 2.05 -0.23 8.24
CA VAL A 122 1.04 -0.25 9.32
C VAL A 122 -0.30 -0.77 8.77
N VAL A 123 -0.72 -0.31 7.59
CA VAL A 123 -1.95 -0.83 6.94
C VAL A 123 -1.82 -2.33 6.65
N ALA A 124 -0.64 -2.78 6.21
CA ALA A 124 -0.34 -4.20 6.03
C ALA A 124 -0.35 -4.99 7.35
N ALA A 125 0.12 -4.38 8.45
CA ALA A 125 0.11 -4.99 9.77
C ALA A 125 -1.31 -5.13 10.32
N ASP A 126 -2.13 -4.07 10.21
CA ASP A 126 -3.55 -4.10 10.60
C ASP A 126 -4.29 -5.16 9.78
N ARG A 127 -4.03 -5.22 8.47
CA ARG A 127 -4.61 -6.25 7.59
C ARG A 127 -4.19 -7.67 7.97
N HIS A 128 -2.95 -7.86 8.39
CA HIS A 128 -2.47 -9.16 8.86
C HIS A 128 -3.20 -9.59 10.14
N ASP A 129 -3.38 -8.68 11.09
CA ASP A 129 -4.09 -8.94 12.34
C ASP A 129 -5.59 -9.23 12.09
N ASP A 130 -6.22 -8.52 11.15
CA ASP A 130 -7.60 -8.81 10.70
C ASP A 130 -7.72 -10.22 10.10
N ILE A 131 -6.80 -10.61 9.21
CA ILE A 131 -6.78 -11.95 8.61
C ILE A 131 -6.58 -13.01 9.69
N LYS A 132 -5.69 -12.75 10.66
CA LYS A 132 -5.41 -13.67 11.76
C LYS A 132 -6.61 -13.83 12.70
N ALA A 133 -7.30 -12.73 13.03
CA ALA A 133 -8.52 -12.74 13.81
C ALA A 133 -9.63 -13.50 13.08
N ALA A 134 -9.83 -13.22 11.79
CA ALA A 134 -10.79 -13.92 10.95
C ALA A 134 -10.48 -15.43 10.84
N ALA A 135 -9.21 -15.80 10.66
CA ALA A 135 -8.78 -17.21 10.60
C ALA A 135 -9.10 -17.96 11.90
N LYS A 136 -8.86 -17.33 13.05
CA LYS A 136 -9.22 -17.89 14.36
C LYS A 136 -10.73 -18.07 14.50
N ASP A 137 -11.51 -17.05 14.17
CA ASP A 137 -12.98 -17.09 14.25
C ASP A 137 -13.58 -18.15 13.32
N CYS A 138 -12.98 -18.36 12.16
CA CYS A 138 -13.45 -19.30 11.14
C CYS A 138 -12.88 -20.71 11.30
N SER A 139 -12.19 -21.00 12.40
CA SER A 139 -11.52 -22.29 12.64
C SER A 139 -10.61 -22.72 11.48
N LEU A 140 -9.94 -21.76 10.83
CA LEU A 140 -8.97 -22.04 9.78
C LEU A 140 -7.66 -22.52 10.43
N THR A 141 -7.54 -23.84 10.57
CA THR A 141 -6.38 -24.47 11.21
C THR A 141 -5.39 -25.04 10.19
N LYS A 142 -4.17 -25.36 10.63
CA LYS A 142 -3.11 -25.91 9.76
C LYS A 142 -3.50 -27.26 9.15
N GLU A 143 -4.32 -28.04 9.84
CA GLU A 143 -4.79 -29.35 9.39
C GLU A 143 -5.63 -29.24 8.12
N LEU A 144 -6.34 -28.11 7.90
CA LEU A 144 -7.11 -27.89 6.68
C LEU A 144 -6.24 -27.67 5.43
N PHE A 145 -4.94 -27.43 5.60
CA PHE A 145 -3.98 -27.28 4.51
C PHE A 145 -3.29 -28.61 4.12
N GLN A 146 -3.59 -29.71 4.82
CA GLN A 146 -3.04 -31.03 4.50
C GLN A 146 -3.65 -31.59 3.21
N GLU A 147 -2.88 -32.41 2.50
CA GLU A 147 -3.39 -33.12 1.33
C GLU A 147 -4.52 -34.09 1.73
N GLY A 148 -5.53 -34.22 0.88
CA GLY A 148 -6.67 -35.13 1.11
C GLY A 148 -7.79 -34.55 1.97
N VAL A 149 -7.70 -33.29 2.43
CA VAL A 149 -8.81 -32.61 3.10
C VAL A 149 -9.98 -32.42 2.14
N ASP A 150 -11.21 -32.61 2.65
CA ASP A 150 -12.44 -32.35 1.92
C ASP A 150 -12.49 -30.89 1.41
N LYS A 151 -12.67 -30.75 0.09
CA LYS A 151 -12.61 -29.45 -0.60
C LYS A 151 -13.70 -28.50 -0.11
N GLU A 152 -14.89 -29.02 0.21
CA GLU A 152 -15.98 -28.17 0.71
C GLU A 152 -15.71 -27.69 2.14
N LYS A 153 -15.18 -28.56 3.00
CA LYS A 153 -14.79 -28.20 4.37
C LYS A 153 -13.69 -27.14 4.38
N PHE A 154 -12.65 -27.32 3.57
CA PHE A 154 -11.59 -26.31 3.46
C PHE A 154 -12.12 -25.03 2.82
N GLY A 155 -12.90 -25.16 1.74
CA GLY A 155 -13.56 -24.05 1.07
C GLY A 155 -14.49 -23.25 1.98
N ALA A 156 -15.21 -23.89 2.91
CA ALA A 156 -16.06 -23.22 3.88
C ALA A 156 -15.27 -22.35 4.87
N ALA A 157 -14.14 -22.85 5.38
CA ALA A 157 -13.26 -22.09 6.26
C ALA A 157 -12.66 -20.87 5.53
N ILE A 158 -12.17 -21.07 4.30
CA ILE A 158 -11.64 -19.98 3.48
C ILE A 158 -12.72 -18.95 3.12
N LEU A 159 -13.92 -19.38 2.74
CA LEU A 159 -15.04 -18.48 2.45
C LEU A 159 -15.39 -17.64 3.68
N CYS A 160 -15.44 -18.25 4.87
CA CYS A 160 -15.70 -17.53 6.12
C CYS A 160 -14.66 -16.43 6.36
N VAL A 161 -13.36 -16.74 6.22
CA VAL A 161 -12.28 -15.76 6.38
C VAL A 161 -12.41 -14.65 5.36
N ASN A 162 -12.55 -15.01 4.08
CA ASN A 162 -12.62 -14.05 2.98
C ASN A 162 -13.82 -13.11 3.09
N LYS A 163 -14.96 -13.58 3.60
CA LYS A 163 -16.11 -12.72 3.90
C LYS A 163 -15.83 -11.74 5.03
N LYS A 164 -15.24 -12.19 6.14
CA LYS A 164 -14.91 -11.32 7.28
C LYS A 164 -13.96 -10.20 6.91
N ILE A 165 -12.99 -10.48 6.03
CA ILE A 165 -12.03 -9.47 5.57
C ILE A 165 -12.53 -8.68 4.33
N GLY A 166 -13.75 -8.96 3.86
CA GLY A 166 -14.38 -8.26 2.72
C GLY A 166 -13.84 -8.65 1.33
N LEU A 167 -13.05 -9.71 1.22
CA LEU A 167 -12.48 -10.21 -0.04
C LEU A 167 -13.50 -10.94 -0.92
N MET A 168 -14.47 -11.65 -0.31
CA MET A 168 -15.52 -12.37 -1.04
C MET A 168 -16.91 -12.03 -0.50
N ASN A 169 -17.90 -12.02 -1.39
CA ASN A 169 -19.32 -11.86 -1.07
C ASN A 169 -19.96 -13.20 -0.65
N GLU A 170 -21.23 -13.15 -0.23
CA GLU A 170 -22.03 -14.33 0.17
C GLU A 170 -22.12 -15.42 -0.92
N ASP A 171 -22.20 -15.01 -2.19
CA ASP A 171 -22.28 -15.90 -3.37
C ASP A 171 -20.91 -16.40 -3.86
N GLY A 172 -19.85 -16.05 -3.14
CA GLY A 172 -18.47 -16.39 -3.46
C GLY A 172 -17.87 -15.61 -4.63
N SER A 173 -18.50 -14.52 -5.08
CA SER A 173 -17.85 -13.55 -5.98
C SER A 173 -16.77 -12.77 -5.22
N ILE A 174 -15.69 -12.40 -5.92
CA ILE A 174 -14.57 -11.64 -5.36
C ILE A 174 -14.89 -10.14 -5.40
N ASN A 175 -14.53 -9.43 -4.33
CA ASN A 175 -14.39 -7.98 -4.36
C ASN A 175 -13.03 -7.62 -4.99
N GLU A 176 -13.03 -7.27 -6.27
CA GLU A 176 -11.80 -7.05 -7.05
C GLU A 176 -10.89 -5.97 -6.44
N ASN A 177 -11.46 -4.92 -5.86
CA ASN A 177 -10.69 -3.84 -5.25
C ASN A 177 -9.93 -4.34 -4.02
N VAL A 178 -10.60 -5.10 -3.16
CA VAL A 178 -9.97 -5.72 -1.97
C VAL A 178 -8.95 -6.75 -2.42
N PHE A 179 -9.25 -7.56 -3.44
CA PHE A 179 -8.32 -8.59 -3.91
C PHE A 179 -7.04 -8.00 -4.50
N LYS A 180 -7.17 -6.94 -5.32
CA LYS A 180 -6.01 -6.25 -5.90
C LYS A 180 -5.15 -5.60 -4.82
N SER A 181 -5.77 -5.00 -3.80
CA SER A 181 -5.06 -4.42 -2.65
C SER A 181 -4.35 -5.52 -1.84
N ASP A 182 -5.06 -6.58 -1.46
CA ASP A 182 -4.52 -7.70 -0.69
C ASP A 182 -3.39 -8.43 -1.41
N ALA A 183 -3.52 -8.69 -2.72
CA ALA A 183 -2.49 -9.34 -3.52
C ALA A 183 -1.17 -8.55 -3.48
N LYS A 184 -1.26 -7.22 -3.51
CA LYS A 184 -0.13 -6.30 -3.41
C LYS A 184 0.44 -6.21 -1.98
N LEU A 185 -0.39 -6.41 -0.94
CA LEU A 185 0.07 -6.51 0.44
C LEU A 185 0.82 -7.83 0.70
N TRP A 186 0.38 -8.93 0.08
CA TRP A 186 0.98 -10.25 0.29
C TRP A 186 2.28 -10.48 -0.47
N ASN A 187 2.54 -9.71 -1.53
CA ASN A 187 3.71 -9.88 -2.39
C ASN A 187 4.44 -8.54 -2.56
N SER A 188 5.76 -8.55 -2.38
CA SER A 188 6.59 -7.37 -2.67
C SER A 188 6.79 -7.11 -4.17
N ASP A 189 6.47 -8.10 -5.01
CA ASP A 189 6.60 -8.07 -6.47
C ASP A 189 5.25 -7.72 -7.11
N ASP A 190 5.20 -6.59 -7.83
CA ASP A 190 4.01 -6.10 -8.52
C ASP A 190 3.61 -6.96 -9.70
N ALA A 191 4.58 -7.50 -10.45
CA ALA A 191 4.30 -8.37 -11.58
C ALA A 191 3.65 -9.68 -11.09
N LEU A 192 4.14 -10.22 -9.98
CA LEU A 192 3.53 -11.38 -9.33
C LEU A 192 2.13 -11.06 -8.80
N SER A 193 1.95 -9.90 -8.15
CA SER A 193 0.64 -9.45 -7.65
C SER A 193 -0.39 -9.34 -8.77
N GLN A 194 0.01 -8.72 -9.89
CA GLN A 194 -0.85 -8.56 -11.05
C GLN A 194 -1.15 -9.91 -11.72
N LYS A 195 -0.16 -10.82 -11.78
CA LYS A 195 -0.34 -12.19 -12.28
C LYS A 195 -1.34 -12.97 -11.43
N ILE A 196 -1.25 -12.90 -10.09
CA ILE A 196 -2.21 -13.53 -9.17
C ILE A 196 -3.62 -12.98 -9.39
N PHE A 197 -3.76 -11.65 -9.45
CA PHE A 197 -5.06 -11.02 -9.67
C PHE A 197 -5.68 -11.47 -10.99
N ASN A 198 -4.93 -11.36 -12.09
CA ASN A 198 -5.43 -11.70 -13.43
C ASN A 198 -5.78 -13.19 -13.56
N ASN A 199 -5.00 -14.09 -12.94
CA ASN A 199 -5.23 -15.53 -13.03
C ASN A 199 -6.37 -16.01 -12.14
N CYS A 200 -6.61 -15.34 -11.01
CA CYS A 200 -7.46 -15.88 -9.94
C CYS A 200 -8.76 -15.10 -9.70
N LYS A 201 -8.99 -13.94 -10.34
CA LYS A 201 -10.22 -13.16 -10.15
C LYS A 201 -11.49 -13.87 -10.68
N ASP A 202 -11.34 -14.66 -11.74
CA ASP A 202 -12.45 -15.33 -12.42
C ASP A 202 -12.63 -16.77 -11.89
N LEU A 203 -13.16 -16.88 -10.68
CA LEU A 203 -13.33 -18.16 -9.99
C LEU A 203 -14.41 -19.03 -10.61
N LYS A 204 -14.05 -20.29 -10.90
CA LYS A 204 -15.01 -21.34 -11.28
C LYS A 204 -15.43 -22.13 -10.04
N GLY A 205 -16.67 -22.60 -9.99
CA GLY A 205 -17.16 -23.48 -8.92
C GLY A 205 -18.69 -23.50 -8.83
N GLU A 206 -19.22 -24.66 -8.45
CA GLU A 206 -20.68 -24.90 -8.37
C GLU A 206 -21.34 -24.17 -7.18
N ASN A 207 -20.56 -23.85 -6.14
CA ASN A 207 -21.04 -23.15 -4.96
C ASN A 207 -19.95 -22.23 -4.36
N PRO A 208 -20.32 -21.31 -3.44
CA PRO A 208 -19.38 -20.34 -2.86
C PRO A 208 -18.18 -20.97 -2.14
N LYS A 209 -18.36 -22.13 -1.50
CA LYS A 209 -17.29 -22.84 -0.79
C LYS A 209 -16.26 -23.38 -1.78
N ILE A 210 -16.71 -23.99 -2.86
CA ILE A 210 -15.84 -24.48 -3.93
C ILE A 210 -15.11 -23.33 -4.64
N LYS A 211 -15.76 -22.18 -4.87
CA LYS A 211 -15.09 -20.97 -5.39
C LYS A 211 -13.96 -20.51 -4.46
N ALA A 212 -14.23 -20.42 -3.15
CA ALA A 212 -13.22 -20.02 -2.16
C ALA A 212 -12.03 -20.99 -2.10
N TYR A 213 -12.30 -22.30 -2.15
CA TYR A 213 -11.25 -23.32 -2.29
C TYR A 213 -10.40 -23.11 -3.55
N ASN A 214 -11.05 -22.89 -4.70
CA ASN A 214 -10.38 -22.68 -5.98
C ASN A 214 -9.55 -21.38 -6.00
N LEU A 215 -9.97 -20.34 -5.29
CA LEU A 215 -9.17 -19.13 -5.10
C LEU A 215 -7.87 -19.43 -4.35
N ALA A 216 -7.96 -20.08 -3.18
CA ALA A 216 -6.79 -20.44 -2.39
C ALA A 216 -5.82 -21.33 -3.18
N LYS A 217 -6.37 -22.29 -3.93
CA LYS A 217 -5.60 -23.15 -4.84
C LYS A 217 -4.91 -22.35 -5.94
N CYS A 218 -5.63 -21.46 -6.64
CA CYS A 218 -5.08 -20.64 -7.71
C CYS A 218 -3.94 -19.72 -7.23
N ILE A 219 -4.10 -19.10 -6.06
CA ILE A 219 -3.05 -18.26 -5.45
C ILE A 219 -1.80 -19.09 -5.15
N LYS A 220 -1.97 -20.28 -4.56
CA LYS A 220 -0.87 -21.20 -4.27
C LYS A 220 -0.14 -21.62 -5.56
N GLU A 221 -0.87 -22.07 -6.58
CA GLU A 221 -0.29 -22.51 -7.85
C GLU A 221 0.40 -21.38 -8.62
N THR A 222 -0.12 -20.15 -8.52
CA THR A 222 0.48 -18.99 -9.21
C THR A 222 1.79 -18.52 -8.55
N ARG A 223 1.94 -18.72 -7.23
CA ARG A 223 3.14 -18.36 -6.47
C ARG A 223 4.34 -19.29 -6.71
N GLY A 224 4.10 -20.52 -7.16
CA GLY A 224 5.12 -21.58 -7.22
C GLY A 224 5.41 -22.17 -5.85
#